data_AF-A0A934ZJ14-F1
#
_entry.id   AF-A0A934ZJ14-F1
#
_cell.length_a   1.000
_cell.length_b   1.000
_cell.length_c   1.000
_cell.angle_alpha   90.00
_cell.angle_beta   90.00
_cell.angle_gamma   90.00
#
_symmetry.space_group_name_H-M   'P 1'
#
loop_
_entity.id
_entity.type
_entity.pdbx_description
1 polymer ?
#
loop_
_entity_poly.entity_id
_entity_poly.type
_entity_poly.pdbx_seq_one_letter_code
_entity_poly.pdbx_strand_id
1 'polypeptide(L)'
;PSYSIEVEDRLDNRRTDKRCYFLKVSAGARQTAAYRRVAPVRGFERYLSLRVATRFPFGLFEKWREIDMREEQLVYPSPLRSRSERTPTVVAGEQVAREERGHGEVDGVRELADGDPVRDIHWAKTAATGKLVARERRCEGARAVRIEVANRAADGGVEPAQRRAAMLRVEEEIRRAAGAALDALKGGASVQLVAQVAPLEGAGTLHARPSSGAADRVLAFLARLPPEPMLPEEPEADGRRRVKPA
;
A
#
# COMPACT_ATOMS: atom_id res chain seq x y z
N PRO A 1 -13.10 29.49 29.03
CA PRO A 1 -12.59 28.10 29.08
C PRO A 1 -13.66 27.16 28.52
N SER A 2 -13.26 26.08 27.86
CA SER A 2 -14.16 25.05 27.31
C SER A 2 -14.02 23.77 28.13
N TYR A 3 -15.12 23.05 28.37
CA TYR A 3 -15.15 21.87 29.24
C TYR A 3 -15.85 20.71 28.57
N SER A 4 -15.40 19.49 28.87
CA SER A 4 -16.00 18.24 28.40
C SER A 4 -16.27 18.26 26.88
N ILE A 5 -15.24 18.61 26.10
CA ILE A 5 -15.34 18.65 24.64
C ILE A 5 -15.02 17.26 24.10
N GLU A 6 -15.92 16.74 23.29
CA GLU A 6 -15.75 15.51 22.52
C GLU A 6 -15.57 15.86 21.05
N VAL A 7 -14.58 15.25 20.41
CA VAL A 7 -14.29 15.42 18.98
C VAL A 7 -14.35 14.06 18.31
N GLU A 8 -15.17 13.96 17.26
CA GLU A 8 -15.42 12.75 16.48
C GLU A 8 -15.24 13.07 14.99
N ASP A 9 -14.37 12.34 14.28
CA ASP A 9 -14.23 12.53 12.84
C ASP A 9 -15.39 11.87 12.07
N ARG A 10 -15.75 12.44 10.94
CA ARG A 10 -16.79 11.94 10.04
C ARG A 10 -16.19 11.59 8.69
N LEU A 11 -16.48 10.37 8.25
CA LEU A 11 -16.00 9.85 6.99
C LEU A 11 -17.17 9.72 6.01
N ASP A 12 -16.83 9.67 4.72
CA ASP A 12 -17.77 9.73 3.58
C ASP A 12 -18.87 8.66 3.61
N ASN A 13 -18.73 7.58 4.41
CA ASN A 13 -19.75 6.54 4.55
C ASN A 13 -19.85 5.93 5.96
N ARG A 14 -19.21 6.51 6.98
CA ARG A 14 -19.17 5.96 8.34
C ARG A 14 -18.78 6.98 9.40
N ARG A 15 -19.08 6.65 10.65
CA ARG A 15 -18.45 7.32 11.81
C ARG A 15 -17.17 6.57 12.17
N THR A 16 -16.19 7.28 12.72
CA THR A 16 -15.09 6.58 13.38
C THR A 16 -15.57 6.02 14.72
N ASP A 17 -15.04 4.85 15.10
CA ASP A 17 -15.26 4.23 16.40
C ASP A 17 -14.50 4.94 17.52
N LYS A 18 -13.64 5.91 17.17
CA LYS A 18 -12.81 6.68 18.09
C LYS A 18 -13.29 8.12 18.21
N ARG A 19 -13.19 8.61 19.44
CA ARG A 19 -13.43 10.00 19.83
C ARG A 19 -12.26 10.49 20.67
N CYS A 20 -11.88 11.74 20.49
CA CYS A 20 -10.99 12.44 21.40
C CYS A 20 -11.81 13.21 22.43
N TYR A 21 -11.32 13.26 23.66
CA TYR A 21 -12.00 13.95 24.74
C TYR A 21 -11.07 14.92 25.47
N PHE A 22 -11.56 16.14 25.67
CA PHE A 22 -10.87 17.21 26.36
C PHE A 22 -11.69 17.61 27.59
N LEU A 23 -11.19 17.24 28.78
CA LEU A 23 -11.85 17.57 30.05
C LEU A 23 -11.98 19.08 30.26
N LYS A 24 -10.90 19.83 29.98
CA LYS A 24 -10.83 21.28 30.13
C LYS A 24 -9.79 21.86 29.17
N VAL A 25 -10.19 22.86 28.41
CA VAL A 25 -9.30 23.73 27.63
C VAL A 25 -9.42 25.14 28.20
N SER A 26 -8.35 25.62 28.84
CA SER A 26 -8.32 26.96 29.44
C SER A 26 -8.46 28.06 28.36
N ALA A 27 -8.89 29.25 28.77
CA ALA A 27 -8.98 30.38 27.83
C ALA A 27 -7.59 30.69 27.24
N GLY A 28 -7.51 30.87 25.92
CA GLY A 28 -6.26 31.08 25.19
C GLY A 28 -5.33 29.87 25.10
N ALA A 29 -5.68 28.73 25.71
CA ALA A 29 -4.86 27.53 25.68
C ALA A 29 -5.18 26.65 24.47
N ARG A 30 -4.18 25.86 24.04
CA ARG A 30 -4.32 24.83 23.01
C ARG A 30 -4.02 23.47 23.61
N GLN A 31 -4.83 22.47 23.27
CA GLN A 31 -4.58 21.08 23.61
C GLN A 31 -4.68 20.24 22.34
N THR A 32 -3.84 19.21 22.26
CA THR A 32 -3.81 18.25 21.14
C THR A 32 -4.09 16.86 21.69
N ALA A 33 -4.94 16.12 21.00
CA ALA A 33 -5.16 14.70 21.25
C ALA A 33 -4.98 13.95 19.93
N ALA A 34 -4.50 12.72 20.02
CA ALA A 34 -4.40 11.81 18.90
C ALA A 34 -4.92 10.44 19.33
N TYR A 35 -5.52 9.72 18.40
CA TYR A 35 -5.96 8.34 18.63
C TYR A 35 -5.31 7.42 17.60
N ARG A 36 -5.16 6.15 17.98
CA ARG A 36 -4.77 5.10 17.04
C ARG A 36 -6.02 4.37 16.58
N ARG A 37 -6.08 4.10 15.29
CA ARG A 37 -7.16 3.36 14.66
C ARG A 37 -6.57 2.42 13.62
N VAL A 38 -7.21 1.27 13.47
CA VAL A 38 -6.98 0.36 12.34
C VAL A 38 -8.14 0.57 11.38
N ALA A 39 -7.84 1.05 10.18
CA ALA A 39 -8.85 1.13 9.14
C ALA A 39 -9.27 -0.31 8.74
N PRO A 40 -10.57 -0.57 8.56
CA PRO A 40 -11.05 -1.94 8.35
C PRO A 40 -10.78 -2.44 6.93
N VAL A 41 -10.54 -1.54 5.98
CA VAL A 41 -10.29 -1.84 4.57
C VAL A 41 -9.18 -0.95 4.02
N ARG A 42 -8.48 -1.42 2.98
CA ARG A 42 -7.46 -0.63 2.26
C ARG A 42 -8.13 0.43 1.36
N GLY A 43 -7.33 1.27 0.73
CA GLY A 43 -7.79 2.25 -0.27
C GLY A 43 -7.98 3.65 0.33
N PHE A 44 -8.65 4.52 -0.41
CA PHE A 44 -8.83 5.90 0.01
C PHE A 44 -9.94 6.02 1.05
N GLU A 45 -9.60 6.66 2.16
CA GLU A 45 -10.51 7.01 3.22
C GLU A 45 -10.71 8.52 3.26
N ARG A 46 -11.93 8.96 3.00
CA ARG A 46 -12.29 10.37 2.91
C ARG A 46 -12.91 10.85 4.21
N TYR A 47 -12.25 11.80 4.84
CA TYR A 47 -12.73 12.58 5.97
C TYR A 47 -13.50 13.78 5.40
N LEU A 48 -14.70 14.03 5.91
CA LEU A 48 -15.57 15.10 5.45
C LEU A 48 -15.67 16.26 6.45
N SER A 49 -15.72 15.92 7.74
CA SER A 49 -15.94 16.88 8.81
C SER A 49 -15.48 16.36 10.17
N LEU A 50 -15.36 17.28 11.12
CA LEU A 50 -15.16 17.00 12.53
C LEU A 50 -16.40 17.42 13.30
N ARG A 51 -16.99 16.50 14.07
CA ARG A 51 -18.06 16.83 15.01
C ARG A 51 -17.45 17.16 16.36
N VAL A 52 -17.67 18.38 16.82
CA VAL A 52 -17.30 18.86 18.15
C VAL A 52 -18.55 18.96 19.00
N ALA A 53 -18.63 18.18 20.07
CA ALA A 53 -19.79 18.10 20.96
C ALA A 53 -19.42 18.37 22.42
N THR A 54 -20.38 18.85 23.20
CA THR A 54 -20.26 18.98 24.66
C THR A 54 -21.60 18.74 25.32
N ARG A 55 -21.55 18.08 26.48
CA ARG A 55 -22.70 17.86 27.37
C ARG A 55 -22.53 18.60 28.71
N PHE A 56 -21.54 19.48 28.80
CA PHE A 56 -21.31 20.30 29.99
C PHE A 56 -22.49 21.27 30.23
N PRO A 57 -22.84 21.61 31.48
CA PRO A 57 -22.27 21.11 32.75
C PRO A 57 -22.89 19.84 33.31
N PHE A 58 -24.18 19.59 33.04
CA PHE A 58 -24.95 18.56 33.76
C PHE A 58 -25.28 17.32 32.94
N GLY A 59 -24.83 17.23 31.68
CA GLY A 59 -25.14 16.09 30.83
C GLY A 59 -26.55 16.07 30.22
N LEU A 60 -27.39 17.07 30.55
CA LEU A 60 -28.82 17.12 30.23
C LEU A 60 -29.11 17.36 28.74
N PHE A 61 -28.24 18.12 28.06
CA PHE A 61 -28.35 18.43 26.64
C PHE A 61 -26.99 18.28 25.97
N GLU A 62 -26.98 17.89 24.70
CA GLU A 62 -25.79 17.88 23.86
C GLU A 62 -25.83 19.07 22.91
N LYS A 63 -24.83 19.95 23.01
CA LYS A 63 -24.57 20.96 21.99
C LYS A 63 -23.45 20.45 21.11
N TRP A 64 -23.63 20.56 19.80
CA TRP A 64 -22.61 20.14 18.85
C TRP A 64 -22.52 21.13 17.69
N ARG A 65 -21.35 21.15 17.06
CA ARG A 65 -21.08 21.84 15.81
C ARG A 65 -20.25 20.92 14.93
N GLU A 66 -20.53 20.98 13.63
CA GLU A 66 -19.74 20.31 12.61
C GLU A 66 -18.79 21.33 11.97
N ILE A 67 -17.54 20.91 11.79
CA ILE A 67 -16.48 21.70 11.17
C ILE A 67 -16.11 20.97 9.90
N ASP A 68 -16.32 21.60 8.75
CA ASP A 68 -15.93 21.02 7.46
C ASP A 68 -14.41 20.80 7.42
N MET A 69 -14.03 19.56 7.11
CA MET A 69 -12.64 19.14 7.02
C MET A 69 -12.56 18.02 5.98
N ARG A 70 -12.27 18.42 4.74
CA ARG A 70 -12.14 17.48 3.62
C ARG A 70 -10.69 17.05 3.49
N GLU A 71 -10.41 15.82 3.88
CA GLU A 71 -9.08 15.22 3.81
C GLU A 71 -9.18 13.78 3.29
N GLU A 72 -8.19 13.34 2.52
CA GLU A 72 -8.16 11.98 1.98
C GLU A 72 -6.89 11.28 2.46
N GLN A 73 -7.06 10.10 3.05
CA GLN A 73 -5.97 9.28 3.57
C GLN A 73 -5.93 7.94 2.84
N LEU A 74 -4.77 7.57 2.29
CA LEU A 74 -4.56 6.28 1.65
C LEU A 74 -4.23 5.22 2.71
N VAL A 75 -5.09 4.22 2.84
CA VAL A 75 -4.91 3.07 3.74
C VAL A 75 -4.23 1.93 2.99
N TYR A 76 -3.08 1.50 3.50
CA TYR A 76 -2.33 0.39 2.92
C TYR A 76 -2.94 -0.98 3.25
N PRO A 77 -2.82 -1.97 2.32
CA PRO A 77 -3.20 -3.34 2.63
C PRO A 77 -2.32 -3.87 3.77
N SER A 78 -2.93 -4.62 4.70
CA SER A 78 -2.18 -5.34 5.74
C SER A 78 -1.43 -6.52 5.10
N PRO A 79 -0.09 -6.50 5.02
CA PRO A 79 0.66 -7.58 4.38
C PRO A 79 0.49 -8.88 5.15
N LEU A 80 0.29 -9.99 4.44
CA LEU A 80 0.34 -11.31 5.05
C LEU A 80 1.79 -11.76 5.18
N ARG A 81 2.18 -12.18 6.38
CA ARG A 81 3.50 -12.79 6.60
C ARG A 81 3.53 -14.10 5.83
N SER A 82 4.53 -14.28 4.96
CA SER A 82 4.72 -15.52 4.23
C SER A 82 5.15 -16.64 5.19
N ARG A 83 4.18 -17.30 5.83
CA ARG A 83 4.39 -18.66 6.32
C ARG A 83 4.17 -19.54 5.09
N SER A 84 5.25 -19.83 4.37
CA SER A 84 5.32 -20.69 3.19
C SER A 84 4.18 -21.71 3.14
N GLU A 85 3.35 -21.68 2.09
CA GLU A 85 2.51 -22.81 1.62
C GLU A 85 1.63 -22.42 0.41
N ARG A 86 1.30 -21.14 0.25
CA ARG A 86 0.68 -20.62 -0.99
C ARG A 86 1.44 -19.40 -1.45
N THR A 87 2.51 -19.67 -2.19
CA THR A 87 3.16 -18.67 -3.02
C THR A 87 2.08 -18.08 -3.94
N PRO A 88 1.95 -16.75 -4.09
CA PRO A 88 1.25 -16.21 -5.26
C PRO A 88 1.85 -16.86 -6.52
N THR A 89 1.27 -16.69 -7.70
CA THR A 89 1.97 -17.04 -8.94
C THR A 89 3.18 -16.10 -9.11
N VAL A 90 4.18 -16.30 -8.27
CA VAL A 90 5.56 -15.91 -8.44
C VAL A 90 5.95 -16.82 -9.56
N VAL A 91 5.71 -16.35 -10.77
CA VAL A 91 6.56 -16.72 -11.87
C VAL A 91 7.92 -16.24 -11.39
N ALA A 92 8.66 -17.13 -10.74
CA ALA A 92 10.10 -17.09 -10.69
C ALA A 92 10.54 -17.33 -12.13
N GLY A 93 10.19 -16.37 -12.99
CA GLY A 93 10.58 -16.30 -14.36
C GLY A 93 12.06 -16.06 -14.27
N GLU A 94 12.80 -17.17 -14.37
CA GLU A 94 13.75 -17.33 -15.46
C GLU A 94 14.17 -15.96 -15.97
N GLN A 95 15.20 -15.43 -15.31
CA GLN A 95 15.98 -14.29 -15.73
C GLN A 95 15.28 -13.48 -16.82
N VAL A 96 14.27 -12.68 -16.48
CA VAL A 96 14.06 -11.45 -17.24
C VAL A 96 15.15 -10.49 -16.78
N ALA A 97 16.40 -10.94 -16.94
CA ALA A 97 17.49 -10.13 -17.39
C ALA A 97 17.06 -9.62 -18.76
N ARG A 98 16.15 -8.63 -18.76
CA ARG A 98 16.54 -7.46 -19.50
C ARG A 98 17.82 -7.04 -18.79
N GLU A 99 18.95 -7.46 -19.36
CA GLU A 99 20.25 -6.93 -19.04
C GLU A 99 20.14 -5.41 -19.21
N GLU A 100 19.56 -4.72 -18.24
CA GLU A 100 19.98 -3.36 -17.96
C GLU A 100 21.39 -3.56 -17.43
N ARG A 101 22.34 -3.69 -18.37
CA ARG A 101 23.78 -3.81 -18.12
C ARG A 101 24.17 -2.60 -17.28
N GLY A 102 24.07 -2.77 -15.98
CA GLY A 102 24.32 -1.73 -15.01
C GLY A 102 25.80 -1.39 -14.97
N HIS A 103 26.08 -0.21 -14.47
CA HIS A 103 27.41 0.30 -14.16
C HIS A 103 28.03 -0.46 -12.96
N GLY A 104 28.12 -1.79 -13.04
CA GLY A 104 28.77 -2.63 -12.04
C GLY A 104 30.30 -2.53 -12.09
N GLU A 105 30.96 -3.10 -11.09
CA GLU A 105 32.42 -3.22 -11.06
C GLU A 105 32.93 -4.11 -12.20
N VAL A 106 34.09 -3.75 -12.76
CA VAL A 106 34.75 -4.50 -13.83
C VAL A 106 35.43 -5.70 -13.19
N ASP A 107 34.93 -6.90 -13.45
CA ASP A 107 35.34 -8.15 -12.81
C ASP A 107 36.05 -9.10 -13.79
N GLY A 108 36.01 -8.77 -15.08
CA GLY A 108 36.63 -9.58 -16.11
C GLY A 108 36.84 -8.83 -17.41
N VAL A 109 37.42 -9.54 -18.35
CA VAL A 109 37.71 -9.01 -19.67
C VAL A 109 37.56 -10.11 -20.70
N ARG A 110 36.64 -9.94 -21.66
CA ARG A 110 36.32 -10.93 -22.70
C ARG A 110 36.55 -10.37 -24.11
N GLU A 111 36.63 -11.22 -25.13
CA GLU A 111 36.62 -10.75 -26.53
C GLU A 111 35.30 -10.02 -26.83
N LEU A 112 35.39 -8.91 -27.57
CA LEU A 112 34.24 -8.08 -27.94
C LEU A 112 33.34 -8.85 -28.91
N ALA A 113 32.05 -8.92 -28.61
CA ALA A 113 31.05 -9.55 -29.48
C ALA A 113 30.32 -8.48 -30.32
N ASP A 114 29.80 -8.90 -31.46
CA ASP A 114 28.99 -8.01 -32.31
C ASP A 114 27.73 -7.54 -31.57
N GLY A 115 27.60 -6.23 -31.41
CA GLY A 115 26.53 -5.58 -30.64
C GLY A 115 26.95 -5.03 -29.28
N ASP A 116 28.18 -5.27 -28.84
CA ASP A 116 28.69 -4.64 -27.62
C ASP A 116 28.96 -3.14 -27.84
N PRO A 117 28.59 -2.27 -26.88
CA PRO A 117 28.74 -0.83 -27.03
C PRO A 117 30.22 -0.43 -26.96
N VAL A 118 30.64 0.44 -27.88
CA VAL A 118 32.03 0.93 -28.02
C VAL A 118 32.61 1.49 -26.71
N ARG A 119 31.76 2.04 -25.83
CA ARG A 119 32.17 2.57 -24.52
C ARG A 119 32.74 1.52 -23.56
N ASP A 120 32.50 0.24 -23.83
CA ASP A 120 32.92 -0.88 -22.98
C ASP A 120 34.24 -1.51 -23.45
N ILE A 121 34.88 -0.96 -24.48
CA ILE A 121 36.17 -1.44 -24.98
C ILE A 121 37.29 -1.15 -23.96
N HIS A 122 38.04 -2.19 -23.62
CA HIS A 122 39.24 -2.09 -22.79
C HIS A 122 40.47 -1.73 -23.65
N TRP A 123 40.60 -0.45 -24.02
CA TRP A 123 41.64 0.04 -24.94
C TRP A 123 43.06 -0.44 -24.62
N ALA A 124 43.46 -0.44 -23.35
CA ALA A 124 44.81 -0.87 -22.96
C ALA A 124 45.09 -2.36 -23.27
N LYS A 125 44.07 -3.24 -23.17
CA LYS A 125 44.23 -4.68 -23.45
C LYS A 125 44.06 -4.94 -24.95
N THR A 126 43.20 -4.17 -25.63
CA THR A 126 43.08 -4.20 -27.09
C THR A 126 44.38 -3.80 -27.78
N ALA A 127 45.05 -2.75 -27.32
CA ALA A 127 46.34 -2.33 -27.85
C ALA A 127 47.44 -3.40 -27.64
N ALA A 128 47.42 -4.11 -26.50
CA ALA A 128 48.43 -5.14 -26.20
C ALA A 128 48.22 -6.45 -26.96
N THR A 129 46.97 -6.84 -27.22
CA THR A 129 46.64 -8.16 -27.79
C THR A 129 46.28 -8.10 -29.29
N GLY A 130 46.07 -6.89 -29.84
CA GLY A 130 45.64 -6.67 -31.23
C GLY A 130 44.20 -7.10 -31.52
N LYS A 131 43.47 -7.57 -30.50
CA LYS A 131 42.06 -8.01 -30.59
C LYS A 131 41.16 -7.05 -29.81
N LEU A 132 39.96 -6.80 -30.30
CA LEU A 132 38.95 -6.00 -29.59
C LEU A 132 38.45 -6.75 -28.36
N VAL A 133 38.53 -6.09 -27.22
CA VAL A 133 38.35 -6.70 -25.92
C VAL A 133 37.38 -5.83 -25.11
N ALA A 134 36.30 -6.42 -24.61
CA ALA A 134 35.29 -5.76 -23.80
C ALA A 134 35.56 -5.93 -22.31
N ARG A 135 35.30 -4.86 -21.53
CA ARG A 135 35.21 -4.92 -20.07
C ARG A 135 33.97 -5.72 -19.69
N GLU A 136 34.17 -6.84 -19.03
CA GLU A 136 33.09 -7.63 -18.45
C GLU A 136 32.79 -7.08 -17.05
N ARG A 137 31.58 -6.54 -16.90
CA ARG A 137 31.10 -6.05 -15.61
C ARG A 137 30.29 -7.15 -14.96
N ARG A 138 30.66 -7.56 -13.74
CA ARG A 138 29.79 -8.43 -12.95
C ARG A 138 28.58 -7.59 -12.58
N CYS A 139 27.42 -7.96 -13.11
CA CYS A 139 26.20 -7.59 -12.43
C CYS A 139 26.10 -8.56 -11.25
N GLU A 140 26.39 -8.10 -10.04
CA GLU A 140 25.95 -8.81 -8.85
C GLU A 140 24.44 -8.99 -9.03
N GLY A 141 24.00 -10.24 -9.20
CA GLY A 141 22.71 -10.57 -9.80
C GLY A 141 21.60 -9.87 -9.04
N ALA A 142 21.09 -8.78 -9.59
CA ALA A 142 19.95 -8.08 -9.04
C ALA A 142 18.78 -9.05 -9.13
N ARG A 143 18.52 -9.78 -8.05
CA ARG A 143 17.41 -10.72 -7.96
C ARG A 143 16.17 -9.90 -8.29
N ALA A 144 15.49 -10.24 -9.38
CA ALA A 144 14.26 -9.58 -9.78
C ALA A 144 13.11 -10.55 -9.55
N VAL A 145 12.06 -10.09 -8.88
CA VAL A 145 10.86 -10.87 -8.62
C VAL A 145 9.70 -10.21 -9.32
N ARG A 146 9.05 -10.94 -10.21
CA ARG A 146 7.79 -10.52 -10.82
C ARG A 146 6.63 -11.14 -10.06
N ILE A 147 5.68 -10.32 -9.65
CA ILE A 147 4.48 -10.70 -8.91
C ILE A 147 3.27 -10.26 -9.73
N GLU A 148 2.50 -11.23 -10.19
CA GLU A 148 1.23 -10.98 -10.86
C GLU A 148 0.11 -10.95 -9.81
N VAL A 149 -0.61 -9.84 -9.74
CA VAL A 149 -1.67 -9.61 -8.76
C VAL A 149 -3.00 -9.90 -9.41
N ALA A 150 -3.64 -10.98 -8.97
CA ALA A 150 -4.97 -11.40 -9.45
C ALA A 150 -6.09 -10.55 -8.84
N ASN A 151 -6.15 -9.27 -9.22
CA ASN A 151 -7.09 -8.30 -8.66
C ASN A 151 -8.41 -8.17 -9.45
N ARG A 152 -8.71 -9.14 -10.31
CA ARG A 152 -10.01 -9.24 -10.97
C ARG A 152 -10.94 -10.06 -10.08
N ALA A 153 -12.04 -9.47 -9.62
CA ALA A 153 -13.13 -10.28 -9.09
C ALA A 153 -13.63 -11.16 -10.24
N ALA A 154 -13.64 -12.49 -10.04
CA ALA A 154 -14.36 -13.37 -10.94
C ALA A 154 -15.80 -12.86 -11.10
N ASP A 155 -16.47 -13.21 -12.20
CA ASP A 155 -17.91 -12.99 -12.34
C ASP A 155 -18.61 -13.80 -11.23
N GLY A 156 -18.68 -13.19 -10.04
CA GLY A 156 -19.41 -13.71 -8.91
C GLY A 156 -20.82 -13.84 -9.41
N GLY A 157 -21.38 -15.05 -9.32
CA GLY A 157 -22.74 -15.30 -9.75
C GLY A 157 -23.71 -14.29 -9.16
N VAL A 158 -24.94 -14.29 -9.68
CA VAL A 158 -25.98 -13.31 -9.33
C VAL A 158 -26.18 -13.16 -7.80
N GLU A 159 -25.85 -14.21 -7.04
CA GLU A 159 -25.98 -14.27 -5.58
C GLU A 159 -25.00 -13.36 -4.80
N PRO A 160 -25.50 -12.54 -3.84
CA PRO A 160 -24.67 -11.64 -3.03
C PRO A 160 -23.53 -12.32 -2.26
N ALA A 161 -23.76 -13.54 -1.78
CA ALA A 161 -22.75 -14.30 -1.03
C ALA A 161 -21.55 -14.72 -1.91
N GLN A 162 -21.81 -15.07 -3.18
CA GLN A 162 -20.78 -15.46 -4.13
C GLN A 162 -19.94 -14.24 -4.54
N ARG A 163 -20.60 -13.10 -4.77
CA ARG A 163 -19.91 -11.82 -5.02
C ARG A 163 -19.01 -11.43 -3.85
N ARG A 164 -19.51 -11.53 -2.61
CA ARG A 164 -18.72 -11.27 -1.40
C ARG A 164 -17.51 -12.19 -1.28
N ALA A 165 -17.69 -13.48 -1.53
CA ALA A 165 -16.59 -14.44 -1.53
C ALA A 165 -15.53 -14.12 -2.61
N ALA A 166 -15.95 -13.69 -3.81
CA ALA A 166 -15.04 -13.27 -4.87
C ALA A 166 -14.24 -12.02 -4.48
N MET A 167 -14.87 -11.03 -3.87
CA MET A 167 -14.18 -9.82 -3.39
C MET A 167 -13.16 -10.15 -2.30
N LEU A 168 -13.52 -10.97 -1.31
CA LEU A 168 -12.60 -11.40 -0.24
C LEU A 168 -11.39 -12.17 -0.76
N ARG A 169 -11.54 -12.96 -1.83
CA ARG A 169 -10.40 -13.63 -2.49
C ARG A 169 -9.43 -12.62 -3.09
N VAL A 170 -9.94 -11.58 -3.75
CA VAL A 170 -9.10 -10.52 -4.30
C VAL A 170 -8.37 -9.76 -3.19
N GLU A 171 -9.05 -9.45 -2.08
CA GLU A 171 -8.42 -8.82 -0.90
C GLU A 171 -7.23 -9.64 -0.38
N GLU A 172 -7.43 -10.95 -0.24
CA GLU A 172 -6.41 -11.88 0.22
C GLU A 172 -5.21 -11.92 -0.74
N GLU A 173 -5.44 -11.95 -2.05
CA GLU A 173 -4.37 -11.92 -3.06
C GLU A 173 -3.56 -10.63 -3.01
N ILE A 174 -4.20 -9.48 -2.84
CA ILE A 174 -3.50 -8.19 -2.70
C ILE A 174 -2.64 -8.17 -1.42
N ARG A 175 -3.16 -8.70 -0.32
CA ARG A 175 -2.41 -8.81 0.94
C ARG A 175 -1.25 -9.80 0.84
N ARG A 176 -1.39 -10.89 0.09
CA ARG A 176 -0.32 -11.85 -0.21
C ARG A 176 0.76 -11.20 -1.08
N ALA A 177 0.37 -10.50 -2.14
CA ALA A 177 1.29 -9.76 -3.01
C ALA A 177 2.07 -8.70 -2.23
N ALA A 178 1.42 -7.98 -1.30
CA ALA A 178 2.09 -7.04 -0.40
C ALA A 178 3.15 -7.73 0.46
N GLY A 179 2.82 -8.88 1.06
CA GLY A 179 3.77 -9.67 1.85
C GLY A 179 4.99 -10.10 1.03
N ALA A 180 4.74 -10.77 -0.10
CA ALA A 180 5.79 -11.27 -0.99
C ALA A 180 6.69 -10.15 -1.54
N ALA A 181 6.12 -9.00 -1.91
CA ALA A 181 6.89 -7.87 -2.41
C ALA A 181 7.78 -7.26 -1.33
N LEU A 182 7.27 -7.11 -0.09
CA LEU A 182 8.06 -6.59 1.02
C LEU A 182 9.18 -7.56 1.43
N ASP A 183 8.91 -8.86 1.42
CA ASP A 183 9.93 -9.88 1.72
C ASP A 183 11.03 -9.90 0.64
N ALA A 184 10.65 -9.75 -0.64
CA ALA A 184 11.61 -9.63 -1.74
C ALA A 184 12.47 -8.35 -1.61
N LEU A 185 11.86 -7.19 -1.33
CA LEU A 185 12.59 -5.93 -1.13
C LEU A 185 13.54 -6.00 0.07
N LYS A 186 13.14 -6.63 1.18
CA LYS A 186 14.01 -6.87 2.34
C LYS A 186 15.18 -7.79 1.99
N GLY A 187 14.97 -8.76 1.10
CA GLY A 187 16.01 -9.64 0.57
C GLY A 187 16.92 -9.00 -0.49
N GLY A 188 16.82 -7.68 -0.72
CA GLY A 188 17.62 -6.97 -1.71
C GLY A 188 17.19 -7.21 -3.16
N ALA A 189 16.04 -7.83 -3.39
CA ALA A 189 15.51 -8.07 -4.73
C ALA A 189 14.71 -6.87 -5.24
N SER A 190 14.85 -6.57 -6.54
CA SER A 190 13.92 -5.67 -7.22
C SER A 190 12.59 -6.38 -7.46
N VAL A 191 11.49 -5.63 -7.41
CA VAL A 191 10.13 -6.15 -7.54
C VAL A 191 9.43 -5.49 -8.72
N GLN A 192 8.81 -6.31 -9.57
CA GLN A 192 7.86 -5.88 -10.58
C GLN A 192 6.47 -6.40 -10.20
N LEU A 193 5.54 -5.50 -9.90
CA LEU A 193 4.14 -5.83 -9.67
C LEU A 193 3.36 -5.60 -10.96
N VAL A 194 2.58 -6.59 -11.39
CA VAL A 194 1.71 -6.50 -12.56
C VAL A 194 0.28 -6.80 -12.11
N ALA A 195 -0.59 -5.79 -12.14
CA ALA A 195 -2.01 -5.97 -11.82
C ALA A 195 -2.78 -6.47 -13.05
N GLN A 196 -3.71 -7.40 -12.84
CA GLN A 196 -4.62 -7.85 -13.91
C GLN A 196 -5.59 -6.74 -14.35
N VAL A 197 -6.03 -5.90 -13.40
CA VAL A 197 -6.85 -4.72 -13.65
C VAL A 197 -6.10 -3.51 -13.13
N ALA A 198 -5.80 -2.57 -14.02
CA ALA A 198 -5.11 -1.34 -13.64
C ALA A 198 -5.94 -0.50 -12.65
N PRO A 199 -5.28 0.28 -11.77
CA PRO A 199 -5.98 1.30 -10.99
C PRO A 199 -6.67 2.32 -11.90
N LEU A 200 -7.71 2.98 -11.41
CA LEU A 200 -8.42 4.04 -12.14
C LEU A 200 -7.46 5.15 -12.59
N GLU A 201 -6.48 5.46 -11.73
CA GLU A 201 -5.42 6.41 -12.00
C GLU A 201 -4.05 5.74 -11.85
N GLY A 202 -3.35 5.57 -12.98
CA GLY A 202 -1.96 5.09 -13.02
C GLY A 202 -1.75 3.89 -13.94
N ALA A 203 -0.49 3.44 -14.01
CA ALA A 203 -0.12 2.26 -14.79
C ALA A 203 -0.53 0.97 -14.05
N GLY A 204 -0.88 -0.09 -14.79
CA GLY A 204 -1.13 -1.42 -14.23
C GLY A 204 0.13 -2.18 -13.80
N THR A 205 1.31 -1.55 -13.88
CA THR A 205 2.60 -2.17 -13.52
C THR A 205 3.44 -1.20 -12.70
N LEU A 206 4.08 -1.71 -11.65
CA LEU A 206 5.02 -0.97 -10.81
C LEU A 206 6.37 -1.69 -10.79
N HIS A 207 7.45 -0.94 -10.99
CA HIS A 207 8.82 -1.40 -10.75
C HIS A 207 9.40 -0.71 -9.51
N ALA A 208 9.86 -1.49 -8.54
CA ALA A 208 10.45 -1.00 -7.30
C ALA A 208 11.81 -1.66 -7.08
N ARG A 209 12.88 -0.85 -7.04
CA ARG A 209 14.20 -1.30 -6.59
C ARG A 209 14.34 -1.10 -5.08
N PRO A 210 15.11 -1.94 -4.36
CA PRO A 210 15.38 -1.77 -2.94
C PRO A 210 15.89 -0.35 -2.65
N SER A 211 15.11 0.38 -1.86
CA SER A 211 15.37 1.77 -1.48
C SER A 211 14.52 2.11 -0.25
N SER A 212 14.85 3.18 0.46
CA SER A 212 14.13 3.61 1.66
C SER A 212 12.62 3.83 1.44
N GLY A 213 12.21 4.22 0.23
CA GLY A 213 10.80 4.42 -0.16
C GLY A 213 10.18 3.27 -0.99
N ALA A 214 10.86 2.15 -1.18
CA ALA A 214 10.35 1.07 -2.04
C ALA A 214 9.09 0.42 -1.47
N ALA A 215 9.08 0.16 -0.16
CA ALA A 215 7.95 -0.44 0.53
C ALA A 215 6.69 0.43 0.43
N ASP A 216 6.85 1.74 0.63
CA ASP A 216 5.77 2.71 0.54
C ASP A 216 5.13 2.73 -0.87
N ARG A 217 5.94 2.83 -1.93
CA ARG A 217 5.45 2.80 -3.32
C ARG A 217 4.70 1.51 -3.65
N VAL A 218 5.21 0.37 -3.18
CA VAL A 218 4.58 -0.94 -3.37
C VAL A 218 3.21 -0.98 -2.68
N LEU A 219 3.14 -0.59 -1.42
CA LEU A 219 1.90 -0.62 -0.65
C LEU A 219 0.88 0.41 -1.17
N ALA A 220 1.32 1.60 -1.57
CA ALA A 220 0.48 2.61 -2.17
C ALA A 220 -0.11 2.16 -3.51
N PHE A 221 0.68 1.47 -4.35
CA PHE A 221 0.18 0.87 -5.59
C PHE A 221 -0.90 -0.19 -5.31
N LEU A 222 -0.63 -1.13 -4.41
CA LEU A 222 -1.57 -2.18 -4.04
C LEU A 222 -2.84 -1.66 -3.37
N ALA A 223 -2.75 -0.56 -2.62
CA ALA A 223 -3.89 0.10 -1.99
C ALA A 223 -4.88 0.68 -3.01
N ARG A 224 -4.40 1.07 -4.21
CA ARG A 224 -5.22 1.68 -5.28
C ARG A 224 -5.83 0.68 -6.25
N LEU A 225 -5.46 -0.60 -6.16
CA LEU A 225 -5.95 -1.62 -7.08
C LEU A 225 -7.46 -1.89 -6.85
N PRO A 226 -8.26 -1.95 -7.92
CA PRO A 226 -9.65 -2.38 -7.82
C PRO A 226 -9.73 -3.89 -7.54
N PRO A 227 -10.91 -4.42 -7.16
CA PRO A 227 -12.11 -3.68 -6.80
C PRO A 227 -11.93 -2.93 -5.46
N GLU A 228 -12.79 -1.94 -5.23
CA GLU A 228 -12.88 -1.31 -3.91
C GLU A 228 -13.24 -2.36 -2.85
N PRO A 229 -12.52 -2.40 -1.72
CA PRO A 229 -12.75 -3.39 -0.70
C PRO A 229 -14.12 -3.22 -0.05
N MET A 230 -14.73 -4.34 0.28
CA MET A 230 -15.97 -4.33 1.06
C MET A 230 -15.70 -3.94 2.49
N LEU A 231 -16.44 -2.97 3.00
CA LEU A 231 -16.52 -2.71 4.43
C LEU A 231 -17.02 -3.97 5.15
N PRO A 232 -16.41 -4.33 6.30
CA PRO A 232 -17.04 -5.30 7.18
C PRO A 232 -18.39 -4.76 7.61
N GLU A 233 -19.37 -5.65 7.79
CA GLU A 233 -20.63 -5.26 8.39
C GLU A 233 -20.35 -4.75 9.80
N GLU A 234 -20.90 -3.58 10.13
CA GLU A 234 -20.85 -3.13 11.51
C GLU A 234 -21.55 -4.20 12.35
N PRO A 235 -20.91 -4.74 13.40
CA PRO A 235 -21.64 -5.56 14.35
C PRO A 235 -22.81 -4.69 14.83
N GLU A 236 -24.04 -5.21 14.72
CA GLU A 236 -25.21 -4.56 15.30
C GLU A 236 -24.81 -4.06 16.68
N ALA A 237 -24.79 -2.74 16.84
CA ALA A 237 -24.40 -2.13 18.09
C ALA A 237 -25.29 -2.75 19.16
N ASP A 238 -24.68 -3.60 19.98
CA ASP A 238 -25.29 -4.26 21.13
C ASP A 238 -26.19 -3.24 21.81
N GLY A 239 -27.48 -3.59 21.87
CA GLY A 239 -28.61 -2.70 22.02
C GLY A 239 -28.51 -1.82 23.26
N ARG A 240 -27.74 -0.72 23.17
CA ARG A 240 -27.90 0.44 24.03
C ARG A 240 -29.26 1.00 23.71
N ARG A 241 -30.22 0.60 24.55
CA ARG A 241 -31.58 1.11 24.70
C ARG A 241 -31.76 2.42 23.95
N ARG A 242 -32.45 2.34 22.79
CA ARG A 242 -33.20 3.47 22.27
C ARG A 242 -34.21 3.86 23.34
N VAL A 243 -33.85 4.82 24.19
CA VAL A 243 -34.86 5.59 24.93
C VAL A 243 -35.55 6.44 23.87
N LYS A 244 -36.78 6.05 23.50
CA LYS A 244 -37.65 6.89 22.67
C LYS A 244 -37.84 8.24 23.39
N PRO A 245 -37.75 9.39 22.69
CA PRO A 245 -38.29 10.62 23.23
C PRO A 245 -39.82 10.47 23.36
N ALA A 246 -40.35 11.01 24.46
CA ALA A 246 -41.77 11.05 24.79
C ALA A 246 -42.57 11.89 23.77
#